data_AF-A0A7W1JBF1-F1
#
_entry.id   AF-A0A7W1JBF1-F1
#
_cell.length_a   1.000
_cell.length_b   1.000
_cell.length_c   1.000
_cell.angle_alpha   90.00
_cell.angle_beta   90.00
_cell.angle_gamma   90.00
#
_symmetry.space_group_name_H-M   'P 1'
#
loop_
_entity.id
_entity.type
_entity.pdbx_description
1 polymer ?
#
loop_
_entity_poly.entity_id
_entity_poly.type
_entity_poly.pdbx_seq_one_letter_code
_entity_poly.pdbx_strand_id
1 'polypeptide(L)'
;MDSMLPFLVVNLIGIVAFASGLAGAQRGRRWALAGAGLVLALLVAKSALTQRPAWEAALFPWPWYIYLQGYWIFAIALLFFGTAIPQLPIRWNRVAMVALSLAILAKGAFATWWMIAPEHHGEERFADADHHCTQSTMYTCAPTSCVCALSYLGIPASEAEMATLCLTRTGGTTVFNTYRGLMLKLAGTDYRPRLANVSAEDLTQDGVTAVIDNPDIQHALAVHGRGADVLVHDPLCQAPQSWSAQHLRESFGGVAIVLEHRSP
;
A
#
# COMPACT_ATOMS: atom_id res chain seq x y z
N MET A 1 18.78 -3.75 -12.36
CA MET A 1 19.31 -2.38 -12.21
C MET A 1 18.21 -1.31 -12.06
N ASP A 2 16.93 -1.66 -12.18
CA ASP A 2 15.85 -0.65 -12.24
C ASP A 2 15.33 -0.16 -10.88
N SER A 3 15.78 -0.76 -9.78
CA SER A 3 15.26 -0.45 -8.45
C SER A 3 15.94 0.75 -7.75
N MET A 4 17.09 1.20 -8.28
CA MET A 4 17.80 2.39 -7.79
C MET A 4 17.11 3.69 -8.20
N LEU A 5 16.45 3.72 -9.36
CA LEU A 5 15.80 4.92 -9.88
C LEU A 5 14.65 5.41 -8.98
N PRO A 6 13.67 4.56 -8.56
CA PRO A 6 12.63 4.99 -7.63
C PRO A 6 13.19 5.56 -6.33
N PHE A 7 14.23 4.93 -5.76
CA PHE A 7 14.90 5.40 -4.56
C PHE A 7 15.50 6.80 -4.72
N LEU A 8 16.22 7.05 -5.82
CA LEU A 8 16.80 8.36 -6.09
C LEU A 8 15.72 9.42 -6.30
N VAL A 9 14.65 9.08 -7.03
CA VAL A 9 13.54 9.99 -7.31
C VAL A 9 12.81 10.40 -6.03
N VAL A 10 12.46 9.46 -5.14
CA VAL A 10 11.74 9.81 -3.90
C VAL A 10 12.58 10.69 -2.98
N ASN A 11 13.88 10.41 -2.84
CA ASN A 11 14.77 11.24 -2.04
C ASN A 11 15.00 12.63 -2.66
N LEU A 12 15.07 12.71 -3.99
CA LEU A 12 15.13 13.98 -4.70
C LEU A 12 13.87 14.83 -4.46
N ILE A 13 12.68 14.22 -4.44
CA ILE A 13 11.42 14.92 -4.11
C ILE A 13 11.52 15.56 -2.71
N GLY A 14 12.06 14.85 -1.72
CA GLY A 14 12.28 15.41 -0.38
C GLY A 14 13.21 16.63 -0.38
N ILE A 15 14.33 16.55 -1.10
CA ILE A 15 15.30 17.66 -1.25
C ILE A 15 14.66 18.87 -1.94
N VAL A 16 13.93 18.64 -3.03
CA VAL A 16 13.22 19.70 -3.77
C VAL A 16 12.12 20.33 -2.91
N ALA A 17 11.39 19.54 -2.12
CA ALA A 17 10.39 20.02 -1.18
C ALA A 17 11.01 20.96 -0.13
N PHE A 18 12.14 20.57 0.47
CA PHE A 18 12.87 21.43 1.40
C PHE A 18 13.36 22.73 0.73
N ALA A 19 14.05 22.62 -0.41
CA ALA A 19 14.62 23.76 -1.11
C ALA A 19 13.55 24.76 -1.58
N SER A 20 12.41 24.26 -2.07
CA SER A 20 11.28 25.10 -2.49
C SER A 20 10.62 25.81 -1.32
N GLY A 21 10.42 25.13 -0.19
CA GLY A 21 9.93 25.75 1.05
C GLY A 21 10.87 26.87 1.53
N LEU A 22 12.18 26.60 1.52
CA LEU A 22 13.21 27.56 1.93
C LEU A 22 13.24 28.80 1.01
N ALA A 23 13.32 28.58 -0.30
CA ALA A 23 13.36 29.65 -1.29
C ALA A 23 12.06 30.47 -1.30
N GLY A 24 10.91 29.81 -1.12
CA GLY A 24 9.60 30.47 -0.99
C GLY A 24 9.55 31.38 0.23
N ALA A 25 9.84 30.85 1.41
CA ALA A 25 9.78 31.60 2.66
C ALA A 25 10.77 32.78 2.73
N GLN A 26 11.92 32.69 2.05
CA GLN A 26 12.88 33.79 1.92
C GLN A 26 12.35 34.98 1.10
N ARG A 27 11.37 34.78 0.21
CA ARG A 27 10.76 35.87 -0.59
C ARG A 27 9.80 36.75 0.22
N GLY A 28 9.48 36.36 1.46
CA GLY A 28 8.71 37.16 2.41
C GLY A 28 7.52 36.44 3.03
N ARG A 29 6.85 37.12 3.96
CA ARG A 29 5.81 36.54 4.83
C ARG A 29 4.64 35.91 4.08
N ARG A 30 4.21 36.51 2.96
CA ARG A 30 3.08 35.99 2.16
C ARG A 30 3.38 34.59 1.61
N TRP A 31 4.59 34.37 1.12
CA TRP A 31 5.03 33.06 0.60
C TRP A 31 5.22 32.03 1.71
N ALA A 32 5.72 32.45 2.87
CA ALA A 32 5.80 31.57 4.04
C ALA A 32 4.41 31.10 4.51
N LEU A 33 3.42 32.00 4.56
CA LEU A 33 2.04 31.65 4.89
C LEU A 33 1.40 30.72 3.83
N ALA A 34 1.65 30.98 2.55
CA ALA A 34 1.18 30.11 1.47
C ALA A 34 1.79 28.69 1.58
N GLY A 35 3.10 28.60 1.86
CA GLY A 35 3.79 27.33 2.11
C GLY A 35 3.22 26.58 3.31
N ALA A 36 2.96 27.27 4.42
CA ALA A 36 2.32 26.68 5.59
C ALA A 36 0.89 26.19 5.29
N GLY A 37 0.11 26.96 4.53
CA GLY A 37 -1.22 26.56 4.06
C GLY A 37 -1.17 25.32 3.17
N LEU A 38 -0.20 25.23 2.27
CA LEU A 38 0.03 24.06 1.43
C LEU A 38 0.39 22.82 2.26
N VAL A 39 1.30 22.94 3.22
CA VAL A 39 1.65 21.84 4.15
C VAL A 39 0.41 21.31 4.86
N LEU A 40 -0.42 22.22 5.41
CA LEU A 40 -1.65 21.83 6.10
C LEU A 40 -2.63 21.13 5.14
N ALA A 41 -2.82 21.66 3.94
CA ALA A 41 -3.68 21.04 2.94
C ALA A 41 -3.20 19.62 2.57
N LEU A 42 -1.89 19.42 2.40
CA LEU A 42 -1.30 18.11 2.10
C LEU A 42 -1.45 17.12 3.27
N LEU A 43 -1.31 17.58 4.52
CA LEU A 43 -1.55 16.74 5.70
C LEU A 43 -3.01 16.30 5.79
N VAL A 44 -3.96 17.22 5.59
CA VAL A 44 -5.39 16.90 5.57
C VAL A 44 -5.71 15.93 4.43
N ALA A 45 -5.18 16.19 3.23
CA ALA A 45 -5.36 15.30 2.08
C ALA A 45 -4.79 13.90 2.39
N LYS A 46 -3.56 13.79 2.89
CA LYS A 46 -2.98 12.46 3.20
C LYS A 46 -3.72 11.76 4.34
N SER A 47 -4.21 12.49 5.34
CA SER A 47 -5.04 11.94 6.41
C SER A 47 -6.34 11.36 5.84
N ALA A 48 -7.04 12.11 4.99
CA ALA A 48 -8.26 11.66 4.33
C ALA A 48 -8.03 10.40 3.46
N LEU A 49 -6.93 10.38 2.69
CA LEU A 49 -6.57 9.24 1.84
C LEU A 49 -6.22 7.98 2.65
N THR A 50 -5.51 8.13 3.77
CA THR A 50 -5.20 7.01 4.68
C THR A 50 -6.47 6.39 5.26
N GLN A 51 -7.50 7.19 5.55
CA GLN A 51 -8.79 6.70 6.06
C GLN A 51 -9.68 6.10 4.97
N ARG A 52 -9.37 6.35 3.70
CA ARG A 52 -10.13 5.87 2.54
C ARG A 52 -9.18 5.29 1.48
N PRO A 53 -8.59 4.11 1.70
CA PRO A 53 -7.60 3.53 0.79
C PRO A 53 -8.08 3.40 -0.66
N ALA A 54 -9.38 3.12 -0.86
CA ALA A 54 -10.01 3.09 -2.18
C ALA A 54 -9.90 4.43 -2.95
N TRP A 55 -9.97 5.57 -2.26
CA TRP A 55 -9.79 6.89 -2.88
C TRP A 55 -8.36 7.11 -3.32
N GLU A 56 -7.40 6.67 -2.50
CA GLU A 56 -5.96 6.77 -2.82
C GLU A 56 -5.60 5.90 -4.04
N ALA A 57 -6.12 4.67 -4.12
CA ALA A 57 -5.94 3.82 -5.30
C ALA A 57 -6.64 4.36 -6.55
N ALA A 58 -7.80 5.01 -6.41
CA ALA A 58 -8.49 5.63 -7.54
C ALA A 58 -7.73 6.85 -8.10
N LEU A 59 -7.11 7.66 -7.22
CA LEU A 59 -6.29 8.81 -7.63
C LEU A 59 -4.94 8.39 -8.21
N PHE A 60 -4.36 7.32 -7.69
CA PHE A 60 -3.04 6.84 -8.06
C PHE A 60 -3.06 5.36 -8.49
N PRO A 61 -3.76 5.01 -9.59
CA PRO A 61 -3.96 3.62 -10.03
C PRO A 61 -2.73 3.08 -10.76
N TRP A 62 -1.52 3.40 -10.29
CA TRP A 62 -0.27 3.02 -10.95
C TRP A 62 0.56 2.12 -10.04
N PRO A 63 1.13 1.01 -10.54
CA PRO A 63 1.90 0.07 -9.72
C PRO A 63 3.12 0.69 -9.02
N TRP A 64 3.67 1.77 -9.57
CA TRP A 64 4.84 2.46 -9.02
C TRP A 64 4.47 3.47 -7.91
N TYR A 65 3.19 3.80 -7.71
CA TYR A 65 2.77 4.72 -6.66
C TYR A 65 3.25 4.27 -5.27
N ILE A 66 3.36 2.95 -5.06
CA ILE A 66 3.81 2.38 -3.79
C ILE A 66 5.17 2.92 -3.32
N TYR A 67 6.06 3.25 -4.27
CA TYR A 67 7.38 3.77 -3.93
C TYR A 67 7.27 5.18 -3.33
N LEU A 68 6.30 5.96 -3.79
CA LEU A 68 6.06 7.30 -3.27
C LEU A 68 5.17 7.27 -2.03
N GLN A 69 4.19 6.37 -1.95
CA GLN A 69 3.11 6.36 -0.95
C GLN A 69 3.60 6.53 0.50
N GLY A 70 4.50 5.67 0.95
CA GLY A 70 5.07 5.73 2.30
C GLY A 70 5.98 6.94 2.53
N TYR A 71 6.45 7.58 1.45
CA TYR A 71 7.39 8.69 1.51
C TYR A 71 6.73 10.06 1.68
N TRP A 72 5.42 10.18 1.43
CA TRP A 72 4.66 11.45 1.49
C TRP A 72 4.97 12.27 2.74
N ILE A 73 4.97 11.62 3.91
CA ILE A 73 5.13 12.31 5.18
C ILE A 73 6.53 12.95 5.32
N PHE A 74 7.57 12.34 4.76
CA PHE A 74 8.92 12.91 4.78
C PHE A 74 9.01 14.14 3.87
N ALA A 75 8.43 14.08 2.67
CA ALA A 75 8.42 15.22 1.75
C ALA A 75 7.62 16.41 2.33
N ILE A 76 6.46 16.15 2.94
CA ILE A 76 5.64 17.18 3.61
C ILE A 76 6.40 17.78 4.80
N ALA A 77 7.05 16.95 5.62
CA ALA A 77 7.85 17.43 6.75
C ALA A 77 9.03 18.29 6.28
N LEU A 78 9.73 17.88 5.22
CA LEU A 78 10.84 18.64 4.65
C LEU A 78 10.38 19.98 4.07
N LEU A 79 9.23 20.02 3.39
CA LEU A 79 8.61 21.28 2.96
C LEU A 79 8.29 22.21 4.15
N PHE A 80 7.73 21.65 5.23
CA PHE A 80 7.43 22.39 6.46
C PHE A 80 8.69 23.02 7.04
N PHE A 81 9.76 22.25 7.26
CA PHE A 81 11.00 22.78 7.83
C PHE A 81 11.66 23.79 6.90
N GLY A 82 11.68 23.54 5.58
CA GLY A 82 12.15 24.50 4.60
C GLY A 82 11.44 25.85 4.74
N THR A 83 10.11 25.81 4.89
CA THR A 83 9.28 27.02 5.07
C THR A 83 9.52 27.71 6.43
N ALA A 84 9.72 26.94 7.50
CA ALA A 84 9.84 27.46 8.86
C ALA A 84 11.21 28.08 9.16
N ILE A 85 12.31 27.52 8.65
CA ILE A 85 13.68 27.91 9.00
C ILE A 85 13.96 29.42 8.83
N PRO A 86 13.59 30.08 7.72
CA PRO A 86 13.83 31.52 7.54
C PRO A 86 13.09 32.41 8.54
N GLN A 87 12.01 31.90 9.14
CA GLN A 87 11.16 32.64 10.09
C GLN A 87 11.73 32.65 11.52
N LEU A 88 12.75 31.84 11.80
CA LEU A 88 13.33 31.75 13.13
C LEU A 88 14.30 32.92 13.39
N PRO A 89 14.15 33.68 14.48
CA PRO A 89 14.99 34.85 14.76
C PRO A 89 16.40 34.46 15.23
N ILE A 90 16.53 33.34 15.95
CA ILE A 90 17.79 32.92 16.59
C ILE A 90 18.56 31.97 15.66
N ARG A 91 19.84 32.27 15.39
CA ARG A 91 20.70 31.46 14.51
C ARG A 91 20.82 30.01 14.96
N TRP A 92 20.96 29.77 16.27
CA TRP A 92 21.03 28.41 16.83
C TRP A 92 19.77 27.58 16.53
N ASN A 93 18.58 28.18 16.59
CA ASN A 93 17.34 27.48 16.23
C ASN A 93 17.32 27.08 14.75
N ARG A 94 17.88 27.92 13.86
CA ARG A 94 18.01 27.58 12.44
C ARG A 94 18.94 26.39 12.24
N VAL A 95 20.09 26.38 12.90
CA VAL A 95 21.05 25.26 12.83
C VAL A 95 20.40 23.97 13.34
N ALA A 96 19.71 24.02 14.48
CA ALA A 96 19.01 22.86 15.03
C ALA A 96 17.92 22.32 14.07
N MET A 97 17.15 23.20 13.44
CA MET A 97 16.12 22.78 12.47
C MET A 97 16.70 22.25 11.16
N VAL A 98 17.83 22.78 10.69
CA VAL A 98 18.55 22.19 9.54
C VAL A 98 19.04 20.79 9.90
N ALA A 99 19.66 20.60 11.07
CA ALA A 99 20.10 19.29 11.53
C ALA A 99 18.94 18.30 11.64
N LEU A 100 17.79 18.73 12.18
CA LEU A 100 16.58 17.91 12.23
C LEU A 100 16.06 17.56 10.82
N SER A 101 16.08 18.50 9.88
CA SER A 101 15.68 18.25 8.49
C SER A 101 16.58 17.21 7.82
N LEU A 102 17.90 17.28 8.05
CA LEU A 102 18.85 16.28 7.57
C LEU A 102 18.59 14.91 8.19
N ALA A 103 18.26 14.86 9.49
CA ALA A 103 17.89 13.61 10.17
C ALA A 103 16.60 13.01 9.59
N ILE A 104 15.59 13.84 9.27
CA ILE A 104 14.35 13.41 8.62
C ILE A 104 14.62 12.86 7.22
N LEU A 105 15.47 13.54 6.43
CA LEU A 105 15.86 13.08 5.10
C LEU A 105 16.60 11.73 5.19
N ALA A 106 17.56 11.60 6.12
CA ALA A 106 18.29 10.34 6.34
C ALA A 106 17.35 9.21 6.79
N LYS A 107 16.41 9.50 7.70
CA LYS A 107 15.38 8.54 8.11
C LYS A 107 14.48 8.14 6.94
N GLY A 108 14.08 9.09 6.10
CA GLY A 108 13.31 8.83 4.88
C GLY A 108 14.06 7.91 3.92
N ALA A 109 15.33 8.22 3.66
CA ALA A 109 16.20 7.38 2.83
C ALA A 109 16.29 5.94 3.38
N PHE A 110 16.54 5.80 4.69
CA PHE A 110 16.58 4.50 5.36
C PHE A 110 15.23 3.76 5.28
N ALA A 111 14.11 4.45 5.49
CA ALA A 111 12.78 3.86 5.37
C ALA A 111 12.44 3.40 3.94
N THR A 112 13.13 3.93 2.93
CA THR A 112 13.02 3.53 1.52
C THR A 112 14.12 2.58 1.06
N TRP A 113 15.01 2.13 1.96
CA TRP A 113 16.16 1.29 1.62
C TRP A 113 15.76 -0.04 0.96
N TRP A 114 14.58 -0.57 1.32
CA TRP A 114 14.00 -1.77 0.71
C TRP A 114 13.84 -1.67 -0.81
N MET A 115 13.81 -0.47 -1.40
CA MET A 115 13.78 -0.30 -2.84
C MET A 115 15.10 -0.73 -3.49
N ILE A 116 16.23 -0.52 -2.82
CA ILE A 116 17.55 -0.93 -3.32
C ILE A 116 17.80 -2.41 -3.01
N ALA A 117 17.44 -2.83 -1.80
CA ALA A 117 17.61 -4.18 -1.30
C ALA A 117 16.24 -4.78 -0.93
N PRO A 118 15.46 -5.25 -1.92
CA PRO A 118 14.18 -5.88 -1.64
C PRO A 118 14.37 -7.18 -0.87
N GLU A 119 13.43 -7.49 0.02
CA GLU A 119 13.39 -8.77 0.72
C GLU A 119 12.75 -9.83 -0.19
N HIS A 120 13.20 -11.07 -0.06
CA HIS A 120 12.62 -12.23 -0.76
C HIS A 120 12.03 -13.17 0.27
N HIS A 121 10.79 -13.58 0.02
CA HIS A 121 9.95 -14.32 0.96
C HIS A 121 9.06 -15.30 0.21
N GLY A 122 8.47 -16.23 0.96
CA GLY A 122 7.59 -17.27 0.41
C GLY A 122 8.37 -18.46 -0.15
N GLU A 123 7.64 -19.55 -0.37
CA GLU A 123 8.13 -20.75 -1.04
C GLU A 123 7.43 -20.91 -2.41
N GLU A 124 7.90 -21.84 -3.24
CA GLU A 124 7.23 -22.20 -4.50
C GLU A 124 5.98 -23.07 -4.24
N ARG A 125 5.04 -22.54 -3.44
CA ARG A 125 3.75 -23.15 -3.12
C ARG A 125 2.66 -22.61 -4.04
N PHE A 126 1.80 -23.49 -4.52
CA PHE A 126 0.69 -23.19 -5.41
C PHE A 126 -0.63 -23.55 -4.73
N ALA A 127 -1.72 -22.97 -5.22
CA ALA A 127 -3.06 -23.42 -4.83
C ALA A 127 -3.27 -24.88 -5.25
N ASP A 128 -3.89 -25.66 -4.36
CA ASP A 128 -4.34 -27.02 -4.64
C ASP A 128 -5.63 -27.06 -5.47
N ALA A 129 -6.21 -28.25 -5.62
CA ALA A 129 -7.45 -28.46 -6.37
C ALA A 129 -8.66 -27.74 -5.76
N ASP A 130 -8.62 -27.41 -4.46
CA ASP A 130 -9.65 -26.68 -3.74
C ASP A 130 -9.36 -25.17 -3.72
N HIS A 131 -8.48 -24.69 -4.61
CA HIS A 131 -8.08 -23.28 -4.70
C HIS A 131 -7.40 -22.75 -3.43
N HIS A 132 -6.80 -23.63 -2.63
CA HIS A 132 -6.23 -23.30 -1.33
C HIS A 132 -4.71 -23.43 -1.31
N CYS A 133 -4.05 -22.48 -0.63
CA CYS A 133 -2.61 -22.48 -0.41
C CYS A 133 -2.34 -22.03 1.03
N THR A 134 -1.39 -22.69 1.70
CA THR A 134 -0.95 -22.33 3.05
C THR A 134 0.31 -21.48 3.00
N GLN A 135 0.39 -20.46 3.86
CA GLN A 135 1.56 -19.58 3.92
C GLN A 135 2.78 -20.32 4.47
N SER A 136 3.97 -20.03 3.95
CA SER A 136 5.24 -20.62 4.42
C SER A 136 5.91 -19.84 5.54
N THR A 137 5.60 -18.56 5.70
CA THR A 137 6.18 -17.68 6.73
C THR A 137 5.10 -16.92 7.49
N MET A 138 5.44 -16.21 8.56
CA MET A 138 4.48 -15.41 9.35
C MET A 138 4.03 -14.10 8.68
N TYR A 139 4.57 -13.74 7.51
CA TYR A 139 4.34 -12.43 6.86
C TYR A 139 3.87 -12.54 5.40
N THR A 140 3.63 -13.77 4.92
CA THR A 140 3.18 -14.06 3.55
C THR A 140 1.68 -14.39 3.44
N CYS A 141 0.86 -14.00 4.42
CA CYS A 141 -0.59 -14.16 4.35
C CYS A 141 -1.20 -13.49 3.10
N ALA A 142 -0.88 -12.23 2.82
CA ALA A 142 -1.40 -11.52 1.66
C ALA A 142 -0.99 -12.10 0.30
N PRO A 143 0.31 -12.40 0.02
CA PRO A 143 0.68 -13.05 -1.23
C PRO A 143 0.07 -14.45 -1.37
N THR A 144 -0.06 -15.22 -0.29
CA THR A 144 -0.74 -16.52 -0.32
C THR A 144 -2.23 -16.38 -0.62
N SER A 145 -2.91 -15.41 -0.02
CA SER A 145 -4.30 -15.07 -0.35
C SER A 145 -4.45 -14.63 -1.81
N CYS A 146 -3.46 -13.94 -2.39
CA CYS A 146 -3.46 -13.68 -3.83
C CYS A 146 -3.37 -14.96 -4.65
N VAL A 147 -2.55 -15.93 -4.26
CA VAL A 147 -2.46 -17.24 -4.95
C VAL A 147 -3.81 -17.95 -4.94
N CYS A 148 -4.47 -18.03 -3.79
CA CYS A 148 -5.82 -18.59 -3.68
C CYS A 148 -6.81 -17.86 -4.60
N ALA A 149 -6.86 -16.52 -4.54
CA ALA A 149 -7.77 -15.72 -5.34
C ALA A 149 -7.52 -15.85 -6.86
N LEU A 150 -6.25 -15.86 -7.30
CA LEU A 150 -5.88 -16.01 -8.71
C LEU A 150 -6.22 -17.39 -9.26
N SER A 151 -6.20 -18.43 -8.42
CA SER A 151 -6.50 -19.79 -8.85
C SER A 151 -7.95 -19.98 -9.31
N TYR A 152 -8.91 -19.24 -8.74
CA TYR A 152 -10.30 -19.19 -9.21
C TYR A 152 -10.44 -18.62 -10.63
N LEU A 153 -9.46 -17.82 -11.07
CA LEU A 153 -9.42 -17.22 -12.40
C LEU A 153 -8.61 -18.08 -13.39
N GLY A 154 -8.12 -19.24 -12.96
CA GLY A 154 -7.21 -20.08 -13.75
C GLY A 154 -5.84 -19.45 -14.00
N ILE A 155 -5.43 -18.47 -13.16
CA ILE A 155 -4.15 -17.78 -13.30
C ILE A 155 -3.13 -18.41 -12.35
N PRO A 156 -2.13 -19.16 -12.86
CA PRO A 156 -1.15 -19.82 -12.00
C PRO A 156 -0.23 -18.79 -11.36
N ALA A 157 -0.04 -18.89 -10.04
CA ALA A 157 0.87 -18.07 -9.28
C ALA A 157 1.44 -18.88 -8.11
N SER A 158 2.70 -18.66 -7.76
CA SER A 158 3.28 -19.19 -6.51
C SER A 158 3.29 -18.14 -5.40
N GLU A 159 3.39 -18.60 -4.16
CA GLU A 159 3.55 -17.71 -2.99
C GLU A 159 4.81 -16.84 -3.13
N ALA A 160 5.96 -17.44 -3.52
CA ALA A 160 7.21 -16.71 -3.74
C ALA A 160 7.11 -15.64 -4.84
N GLU A 161 6.45 -15.97 -5.96
CA GLU A 161 6.17 -15.01 -7.03
C GLU A 161 5.32 -13.84 -6.50
N MET A 162 4.20 -14.14 -5.85
CA MET A 162 3.31 -13.11 -5.33
C MET A 162 3.95 -12.30 -4.20
N ALA A 163 4.78 -12.89 -3.35
CA ALA A 163 5.51 -12.17 -2.32
C ALA A 163 6.47 -11.14 -2.93
N THR A 164 7.14 -11.51 -4.03
CA THR A 164 8.01 -10.61 -4.79
C THR A 164 7.21 -9.48 -5.45
N LEU A 165 6.09 -9.83 -6.12
CA LEU A 165 5.22 -8.85 -6.79
C LEU A 165 4.51 -7.91 -5.79
N CYS A 166 4.17 -8.41 -4.61
CA CYS A 166 3.56 -7.64 -3.53
C CYS A 166 4.60 -6.85 -2.74
N LEU A 167 5.92 -7.01 -2.98
CA LEU A 167 6.97 -6.38 -2.17
C LEU A 167 6.77 -6.69 -0.68
N THR A 168 6.48 -7.95 -0.37
CA THR A 168 6.33 -8.43 1.01
C THR A 168 7.63 -8.18 1.77
N ARG A 169 7.50 -7.85 3.05
CA ARG A 169 8.64 -7.65 3.97
C ARG A 169 8.41 -8.47 5.23
N THR A 170 9.43 -8.59 6.06
CA THR A 170 9.35 -9.15 7.42
C THR A 170 8.25 -8.51 8.28
N GLY A 171 7.88 -7.25 8.01
CA GLY A 171 6.75 -6.57 8.65
C GLY A 171 5.37 -6.83 8.04
N GLY A 172 5.26 -7.76 7.08
CA GLY A 172 4.02 -8.09 6.37
C GLY A 172 3.89 -7.39 5.02
N THR A 173 2.67 -7.43 4.49
CA THR A 173 2.30 -6.87 3.19
C THR A 173 1.12 -5.94 3.35
N THR A 174 1.24 -4.69 2.94
CA THR A 174 0.13 -3.73 3.03
C THR A 174 -0.93 -4.02 1.96
N VAL A 175 -2.13 -3.47 2.14
CA VAL A 175 -3.19 -3.58 1.11
C VAL A 175 -2.76 -3.00 -0.25
N PHE A 176 -1.99 -1.91 -0.28
CA PHE A 176 -1.50 -1.32 -1.54
C PHE A 176 -0.40 -2.15 -2.19
N ASN A 177 0.47 -2.76 -1.38
CA ASN A 177 1.45 -3.74 -1.83
C ASN A 177 0.77 -4.94 -2.49
N THR A 178 -0.28 -5.48 -1.83
CA THR A 178 -1.12 -6.57 -2.33
C THR A 178 -1.80 -6.17 -3.65
N TYR A 179 -2.40 -4.98 -3.68
CA TYR A 179 -3.04 -4.43 -4.87
C TYR A 179 -2.06 -4.30 -6.04
N ARG A 180 -0.85 -3.78 -5.80
CA ARG A 180 0.22 -3.71 -6.80
C ARG A 180 0.59 -5.09 -7.33
N GLY A 181 0.76 -6.08 -6.45
CA GLY A 181 1.14 -7.43 -6.87
C GLY A 181 0.12 -8.02 -7.84
N LEU A 182 -1.17 -7.89 -7.50
CA LEU A 182 -2.27 -8.30 -8.37
C LEU A 182 -2.32 -7.49 -9.67
N MET A 183 -2.04 -6.18 -9.64
CA MET A 183 -2.02 -5.35 -10.86
C MET A 183 -0.95 -5.84 -11.84
N LEU A 184 0.23 -6.19 -11.33
CA LEU A 184 1.33 -6.70 -12.14
C LEU A 184 1.03 -8.11 -12.65
N LYS A 185 0.51 -9.00 -11.79
CA LYS A 185 0.20 -10.38 -12.16
C LYS A 185 -0.92 -10.49 -13.19
N LEU A 186 -1.92 -9.60 -13.11
CA LEU A 186 -3.06 -9.56 -14.03
C LEU A 186 -2.79 -8.72 -15.29
N ALA A 187 -1.61 -8.12 -15.43
CA ALA A 187 -1.26 -7.35 -16.61
C ALA A 187 -1.27 -8.23 -17.86
N GLY A 188 -2.04 -7.82 -18.89
CA GLY A 188 -2.18 -8.59 -20.13
C GLY A 188 -3.24 -9.70 -20.08
N THR A 189 -3.98 -9.85 -18.98
CA THR A 189 -5.14 -10.75 -18.88
C THR A 189 -6.46 -9.99 -19.05
N ASP A 190 -7.56 -10.73 -19.15
CA ASP A 190 -8.92 -10.18 -19.19
C ASP A 190 -9.41 -9.70 -17.82
N TYR A 191 -8.59 -9.81 -16.77
CA TYR A 191 -8.93 -9.38 -15.43
C TYR A 191 -8.18 -8.12 -15.01
N ARG A 192 -8.73 -7.43 -14.01
CA ARG A 192 -8.05 -6.36 -13.30
C ARG A 192 -8.43 -6.38 -11.82
N PRO A 193 -7.51 -5.99 -10.92
CA PRO A 193 -7.86 -5.77 -9.54
C PRO A 193 -8.47 -4.38 -9.37
N ARG A 194 -9.43 -4.25 -8.45
CA ARG A 194 -9.99 -2.98 -8.00
C ARG A 194 -9.98 -2.91 -6.47
N LEU A 195 -9.22 -1.97 -5.92
CA LEU A 195 -9.26 -1.64 -4.50
C LEU A 195 -10.49 -0.77 -4.22
N ALA A 196 -11.47 -1.29 -3.50
CA ALA A 196 -12.73 -0.61 -3.28
C ALA A 196 -13.27 -0.83 -1.86
N ASN A 197 -14.13 0.09 -1.43
CA ASN A 197 -15.01 -0.17 -0.31
C ASN A 197 -16.15 -1.05 -0.81
N VAL A 198 -16.36 -2.20 -0.20
CA VAL A 198 -17.41 -3.16 -0.56
C VAL A 198 -18.10 -3.65 0.71
N SER A 199 -19.35 -4.09 0.60
CA SER A 199 -20.06 -4.69 1.73
C SER A 199 -19.80 -6.20 1.81
N ALA A 200 -20.18 -6.83 2.92
CA ALA A 200 -20.12 -8.28 3.04
C ALA A 200 -21.05 -8.96 2.02
N GLU A 201 -22.20 -8.35 1.74
CA GLU A 201 -23.18 -8.84 0.77
C GLU A 201 -22.63 -8.81 -0.66
N ASP A 202 -21.88 -7.77 -1.02
CA ASP A 202 -21.20 -7.71 -2.32
C ASP A 202 -20.23 -8.88 -2.51
N LEU A 203 -19.51 -9.25 -1.44
CA LEU A 203 -18.54 -10.34 -1.46
C LEU A 203 -19.17 -11.74 -1.44
N THR A 204 -20.43 -11.86 -1.02
CA THR A 204 -21.16 -13.14 -1.09
C THR A 204 -21.75 -13.43 -2.47
N GLN A 205 -21.80 -12.44 -3.37
CA GLN A 205 -22.34 -12.66 -4.72
C GLN A 205 -21.57 -13.76 -5.45
N ASP A 206 -22.30 -14.62 -6.14
CA ASP A 206 -21.73 -15.80 -6.82
C ASP A 206 -20.63 -15.40 -7.80
N GLY A 207 -19.48 -16.05 -7.69
CA GLY A 207 -18.32 -15.81 -8.57
C GLY A 207 -17.48 -14.56 -8.22
N VAL A 208 -17.86 -13.77 -7.21
CA VAL A 208 -17.03 -12.64 -6.75
C VAL A 208 -15.82 -13.18 -6.00
N THR A 209 -14.62 -12.88 -6.52
CA THR A 209 -13.35 -13.23 -5.89
C THR A 209 -12.64 -11.97 -5.41
N ALA A 210 -12.16 -11.96 -4.17
CA ALA A 210 -11.44 -10.83 -3.61
C ALA A 210 -10.36 -11.25 -2.62
N VAL A 211 -9.43 -10.34 -2.35
CA VAL A 211 -8.54 -10.38 -1.19
C VAL A 211 -9.00 -9.32 -0.20
N ILE A 212 -9.22 -9.71 1.05
CA ILE A 212 -9.66 -8.83 2.14
C ILE A 212 -8.62 -8.82 3.25
N ASP A 213 -8.71 -7.81 4.12
CA ASP A 213 -7.94 -7.72 5.36
C ASP A 213 -8.87 -7.91 6.56
N ASN A 214 -8.43 -8.70 7.54
CA ASN A 214 -9.02 -8.79 8.86
C ASN A 214 -8.28 -7.78 9.77
N PRO A 215 -8.92 -6.64 10.09
CA PRO A 215 -8.25 -5.54 10.79
C PRO A 215 -7.86 -5.88 12.23
N ASP A 216 -8.55 -6.84 12.87
CA ASP A 216 -8.32 -7.16 14.28
C ASP A 216 -6.98 -7.86 14.50
N ILE A 217 -6.56 -8.65 13.51
CA ILE A 217 -5.32 -9.43 13.56
C ILE A 217 -4.32 -9.06 12.46
N GLN A 218 -4.63 -8.05 11.64
CA GLN A 218 -3.81 -7.61 10.50
C GLN A 218 -3.45 -8.75 9.56
N HIS A 219 -4.48 -9.50 9.12
CA HIS A 219 -4.31 -10.75 8.39
C HIS A 219 -5.12 -10.75 7.10
N ALA A 220 -4.47 -11.07 5.99
CA ALA A 220 -5.10 -11.06 4.68
C ALA A 220 -5.69 -12.43 4.33
N LEU A 221 -6.92 -12.43 3.82
CA LEU A 221 -7.70 -13.61 3.45
C LEU A 221 -8.13 -13.54 1.99
N ALA A 222 -8.20 -14.68 1.32
CA ALA A 222 -8.91 -14.78 0.05
C ALA A 222 -10.36 -15.18 0.28
N VAL A 223 -11.27 -14.59 -0.48
CA VAL A 223 -12.70 -14.88 -0.41
C VAL A 223 -13.28 -15.15 -1.80
N HIS A 224 -14.20 -16.09 -1.87
CA HIS A 224 -14.97 -16.41 -3.07
C HIS A 224 -16.46 -16.54 -2.73
N GLY A 225 -17.30 -15.70 -3.32
CA GLY A 225 -18.74 -15.68 -3.09
C GLY A 225 -19.47 -16.83 -3.77
N ARG A 226 -20.47 -17.41 -3.08
CA ARG A 226 -21.29 -18.53 -3.56
C ARG A 226 -22.80 -18.25 -3.45
N GLY A 227 -23.17 -16.97 -3.58
CA GLY A 227 -24.53 -16.46 -3.48
C GLY A 227 -24.99 -16.15 -2.05
N ALA A 228 -25.06 -17.18 -1.18
CA ALA A 228 -25.58 -17.03 0.19
C ALA A 228 -24.48 -16.97 1.27
N ASP A 229 -23.32 -17.52 0.96
CA ASP A 229 -22.16 -17.56 1.82
C ASP A 229 -20.88 -17.23 1.04
N VAL A 230 -19.77 -17.23 1.75
CA VAL A 230 -18.45 -17.00 1.18
C VAL A 230 -17.53 -18.15 1.60
N LEU A 231 -16.77 -18.67 0.65
CA LEU A 231 -15.66 -19.56 0.94
C LEU A 231 -14.41 -18.72 1.24
N VAL A 232 -13.88 -18.88 2.43
CA VAL A 232 -12.74 -18.14 2.96
C VAL A 232 -11.50 -19.03 2.97
N HIS A 233 -10.46 -18.58 2.28
CA HIS A 233 -9.16 -19.22 2.22
C HIS A 233 -8.24 -18.45 3.17
N ASP A 234 -8.18 -18.93 4.42
CA ASP A 234 -7.23 -18.43 5.41
C ASP A 234 -5.88 -19.16 5.25
N PRO A 235 -4.79 -18.47 4.88
CA PRO A 235 -3.48 -19.09 4.70
C PRO A 235 -2.88 -19.75 5.95
N LEU A 236 -3.43 -19.51 7.15
CA LEU A 236 -3.04 -20.16 8.40
C LEU A 236 -3.83 -21.45 8.67
N CYS A 237 -4.95 -21.66 7.99
CA CYS A 237 -5.75 -22.87 8.10
C CYS A 237 -5.28 -23.92 7.07
N GLN A 238 -5.56 -25.19 7.33
CA GLN A 238 -5.23 -26.29 6.41
C GLN A 238 -6.26 -26.47 5.28
N ALA A 239 -7.44 -25.86 5.41
CA ALA A 239 -8.54 -26.01 4.47
C ALA A 239 -9.41 -24.73 4.45
N PRO A 240 -10.14 -24.47 3.35
CA PRO A 240 -11.09 -23.38 3.27
C PRO A 240 -12.25 -23.52 4.25
N GLN A 241 -12.82 -22.39 4.67
CA GLN A 241 -13.95 -22.32 5.60
C GLN A 241 -15.14 -21.61 4.96
N SER A 242 -16.37 -22.09 5.22
CA SER A 242 -17.59 -21.37 4.84
C SER A 242 -17.94 -20.36 5.93
N TRP A 243 -18.04 -19.08 5.57
CA TRP A 243 -18.53 -18.03 6.46
C TRP A 243 -19.87 -17.49 5.95
N SER A 244 -20.79 -17.25 6.87
CA SER A 244 -22.04 -16.53 6.55
C SER A 244 -21.76 -15.05 6.28
N ALA A 245 -22.67 -14.36 5.59
CA ALA A 245 -22.59 -12.91 5.40
C ALA A 245 -22.49 -12.14 6.72
N GLN A 246 -23.12 -12.64 7.78
CA GLN A 246 -23.02 -12.03 9.12
C GLN A 246 -21.63 -12.16 9.71
N HIS A 247 -21.05 -13.37 9.70
CA HIS A 247 -19.70 -13.58 10.21
C HIS A 247 -18.69 -12.76 9.39
N LEU A 248 -18.82 -12.74 8.06
CA LEU A 248 -17.98 -11.89 7.22
C LEU A 248 -18.10 -10.41 7.62
N ARG A 249 -19.32 -9.89 7.87
CA ARG A 249 -19.53 -8.50 8.28
C ARG A 249 -18.85 -8.16 9.61
N GLU A 250 -18.77 -9.11 10.53
CA GLU A 250 -18.13 -8.94 11.83
C GLU A 250 -16.60 -8.96 11.73
N SER A 251 -16.03 -9.67 10.75
CA SER A 251 -14.57 -9.81 10.56
C SER A 251 -13.96 -8.93 9.47
N PHE A 252 -14.78 -8.32 8.60
CA PHE A 252 -14.32 -7.61 7.41
C PHE A 252 -14.30 -6.08 7.62
N GLY A 253 -13.13 -5.46 7.38
CA GLY A 253 -12.94 -4.01 7.52
C GLY A 253 -13.57 -3.13 6.44
N GLY A 254 -14.34 -3.70 5.50
CA GLY A 254 -15.05 -2.96 4.46
C GLY A 254 -14.20 -2.54 3.25
N VAL A 255 -12.92 -2.91 3.19
CA VAL A 255 -12.01 -2.64 2.06
C VAL A 255 -11.51 -3.94 1.46
N ALA A 256 -11.74 -4.16 0.17
CA ALA A 256 -11.31 -5.35 -0.55
C ALA A 256 -10.57 -5.01 -1.85
N ILE A 257 -9.70 -5.91 -2.28
CA ILE A 257 -9.17 -5.95 -3.64
C ILE A 257 -10.00 -6.97 -4.42
N VAL A 258 -11.02 -6.49 -5.13
CA VAL A 258 -11.92 -7.34 -5.94
C VAL A 258 -11.26 -7.61 -7.28
N LEU A 259 -11.28 -8.86 -7.73
CA LEU A 259 -10.80 -9.25 -9.06
C LEU A 259 -11.99 -9.27 -10.02
N GLU A 260 -11.98 -8.38 -11.00
CA GLU A 260 -13.10 -8.22 -11.94
C GLU A 260 -12.65 -8.43 -13.38
N HIS A 261 -13.57 -8.93 -14.20
CA HIS A 261 -13.38 -8.99 -15.65
C HIS A 261 -13.33 -7.56 -16.20
N ARG A 262 -12.42 -7.32 -17.14
CA ARG A 262 -12.39 -6.09 -17.93
C ARG A 262 -13.63 -6.12 -18.82
N SER A 263 -14.60 -5.25 -18.56
CA SER A 263 -15.66 -5.02 -19.54
C SER A 263 -15.01 -4.58 -20.86
N PRO A 264 -15.46 -5.12 -22.01
CA PRO A 264 -14.96 -4.70 -23.33
C PRO A 264 -15.20 -3.22 -23.61
#